data_AF-A0A1F7L1L3-F1
#
_entry.id   AF-A0A1F7L1L3-F1
#
_cell.length_a   1.000
_cell.length_b   1.000
_cell.length_c   1.000
_cell.angle_alpha   90.00
_cell.angle_beta   90.00
_cell.angle_gamma   90.00
#
_symmetry.space_group_name_H-M   'P 1'
#
loop_
_entity.id
_entity.type
_entity.pdbx_description
1 polymer ?
#
loop_
_entity_poly.entity_id
_entity_poly.type
_entity_poly.pdbx_seq_one_letter_code
_entity_poly.pdbx_strand_id
1 'polypeptide(L)'
;MSHSIYQHIHTLVKNKMAFVDVDETLTAYPWETTEKDLLSANLTNNAVKTLQNNGYMCTLITSRTAEMCMSNKQYILSQKNYGFIRPQPHVGINTQNKHFYIKPEEYFPSRILDLPIIISSSGAQISVLQKDGGYAIDHDFYPPDYPNASTWRKETMQYLSSLHVPFTYARIDSEDAYNKHETDIFPADYRIQLLFKSKEDMMLLQHIKKRADLFIINDSNPDKKIYTTYLAPKKGKTEAINHVLNHLRTLTKILVIGDSLPDFEAGIQIYPISDVSITLLLVGGSRLTTFLLEKEKNDFAGTDLTNFKKNMTSLKRAGYYLYTDHKTTNKRLIIIGDVASPQSIGPKCIVEILQDKRYHVSSTTLTY
;
A
#
# COMPACT_ATOMS: atom_id res chain seq x y z
N MET A 1 -20.77 -20.62 -15.94
CA MET A 1 -19.82 -19.54 -16.30
C MET A 1 -19.60 -18.72 -15.06
N SER A 2 -18.43 -18.80 -14.42
CA SER A 2 -18.11 -17.88 -13.32
C SER A 2 -18.08 -16.47 -13.90
N HIS A 3 -18.96 -15.60 -13.41
CA HIS A 3 -18.85 -14.19 -13.73
C HIS A 3 -17.59 -13.70 -13.02
N SER A 4 -16.56 -13.32 -13.79
CA SER A 4 -15.35 -12.73 -13.20
C SER A 4 -15.76 -11.52 -12.38
N ILE A 5 -15.36 -11.47 -11.11
CA ILE A 5 -15.68 -10.34 -10.21
C ILE A 5 -15.13 -9.00 -10.72
N TYR A 6 -14.22 -9.03 -11.71
CA TYR A 6 -13.66 -7.87 -12.39
C TYR A 6 -14.49 -7.36 -13.58
N GLN A 7 -15.61 -7.99 -13.92
CA GLN A 7 -16.45 -7.56 -15.06
C GLN A 7 -16.86 -6.09 -14.95
N HIS A 8 -17.28 -5.63 -13.77
CA HIS A 8 -17.61 -4.23 -13.57
C HIS A 8 -16.38 -3.33 -13.76
N ILE A 9 -15.22 -3.74 -13.24
CA ILE A 9 -13.96 -3.01 -13.36
C ILE A 9 -13.56 -2.83 -14.82
N HIS A 10 -13.71 -3.85 -15.66
CA HIS A 10 -13.46 -3.73 -17.09
C HIS A 10 -14.28 -2.62 -17.77
N THR A 11 -15.47 -2.31 -17.26
CA THR A 11 -16.31 -1.22 -17.79
C THR A 11 -15.87 0.17 -17.31
N LEU A 12 -15.15 0.24 -16.19
CA LEU A 12 -14.67 1.49 -15.58
C LEU A 12 -13.26 1.86 -16.07
N VAL A 13 -12.41 0.87 -16.30
CA VAL A 13 -11.03 1.06 -16.74
C VAL A 13 -11.02 1.55 -18.18
N LYS A 14 -10.52 2.78 -18.38
CA LYS A 14 -10.25 3.30 -19.73
C LYS A 14 -8.96 2.69 -20.28
N ASN A 15 -7.83 3.00 -19.63
CA ASN A 15 -6.49 2.47 -19.93
C ASN A 15 -5.40 2.90 -18.92
N LYS A 16 -5.74 3.62 -17.84
CA LYS A 16 -4.80 4.03 -16.80
C LYS A 16 -5.28 3.60 -15.43
N MET A 17 -4.36 3.18 -14.58
CA MET A 17 -4.65 2.75 -13.22
C MET A 17 -3.66 3.36 -12.23
N ALA A 18 -4.16 3.84 -11.10
CA ALA A 18 -3.33 4.35 -10.02
C ALA A 18 -3.52 3.45 -8.78
N PHE A 19 -2.45 2.84 -8.31
CA PHE A 19 -2.41 2.13 -7.04
C PHE A 19 -1.89 3.10 -5.99
N VAL A 20 -2.72 3.45 -5.03
CA VAL A 20 -2.46 4.54 -4.09
C VAL A 20 -2.50 4.00 -2.67
N ASP A 21 -1.38 4.13 -1.96
CA ASP A 21 -1.33 3.91 -0.52
C ASP A 21 -2.09 5.03 0.22
N VAL A 22 -2.46 4.77 1.48
CA VAL A 22 -3.27 5.70 2.27
C VAL A 22 -2.44 6.39 3.35
N ASP A 23 -1.79 5.61 4.20
CA ASP A 23 -1.13 6.11 5.40
C ASP A 23 0.14 6.87 5.02
N GLU A 24 0.32 8.09 5.55
CA GLU A 24 1.40 9.01 5.17
C GLU A 24 1.39 9.46 3.68
N THR A 25 0.63 8.79 2.80
CA THR A 25 0.50 9.09 1.36
C THR A 25 -0.70 10.00 1.05
N LEU A 26 -1.89 9.60 1.49
CA LEU A 26 -3.14 10.35 1.32
C LEU A 26 -3.63 10.99 2.63
N THR A 27 -3.03 10.65 3.77
CA THR A 27 -3.40 11.16 5.10
C THR A 27 -2.18 11.62 5.91
N ALA A 28 -1.32 12.46 5.31
CA ALA A 28 0.00 12.84 5.83
C ALA A 28 0.08 13.10 7.35
N TYR A 29 1.22 12.71 7.96
CA TYR A 29 1.52 12.80 9.39
C TYR A 29 1.61 14.29 9.84
N PRO A 30 0.76 14.78 10.75
CA PRO A 30 0.69 16.20 11.13
C PRO A 30 1.72 16.63 12.20
N TRP A 31 2.66 15.78 12.61
CA TRP A 31 3.35 15.95 13.89
C TRP A 31 4.66 16.76 13.86
N GLU A 32 5.13 17.19 12.68
CA GLU A 32 6.35 18.04 12.56
C GLU A 32 6.17 19.25 11.65
N THR A 33 5.04 19.35 10.95
CA THR A 33 4.72 20.45 10.05
C THR A 33 3.69 21.37 10.70
N THR A 34 4.00 22.66 10.73
CA THR A 34 3.06 23.72 11.13
C THR A 34 1.84 23.85 10.21
N GLU A 35 1.75 23.04 9.14
CA GLU A 35 0.57 22.91 8.30
C GLU A 35 -0.49 22.02 8.98
N LYS A 36 -1.43 22.66 9.69
CA LYS A 36 -2.76 22.11 10.03
C LYS A 36 -3.54 21.55 8.81
N ASP A 37 -3.03 21.68 7.59
CA ASP A 37 -3.69 21.35 6.33
C ASP A 37 -3.41 19.92 5.81
N LEU A 38 -2.53 19.17 6.48
CA LEU A 38 -2.03 17.85 6.02
C LEU A 38 -2.96 16.66 6.26
N LEU A 39 -4.03 16.91 7.00
CA LEU A 39 -5.17 16.00 7.16
C LEU A 39 -6.46 16.59 6.61
N SER A 40 -6.42 17.69 5.84
CA SER A 40 -7.67 18.24 5.32
C SER A 40 -8.30 17.22 4.36
N ALA A 41 -9.48 16.71 4.72
CA ALA A 41 -10.24 15.81 3.86
C ALA A 41 -10.43 16.39 2.44
N ASN A 42 -10.44 17.73 2.34
CA ASN A 42 -10.44 18.47 1.08
C ASN A 42 -9.21 18.18 0.21
N LEU A 43 -8.00 18.18 0.76
CA LEU A 43 -6.78 17.92 0.01
C LEU A 43 -6.70 16.47 -0.46
N THR A 44 -7.02 15.51 0.40
CA THR A 44 -7.12 14.09 0.02
C THR A 44 -8.15 13.90 -1.09
N ASN A 45 -9.34 14.49 -0.93
CA ASN A 45 -10.39 14.45 -1.95
C ASN A 45 -9.92 15.08 -3.27
N ASN A 46 -9.16 16.18 -3.20
CA ASN A 46 -8.61 16.84 -4.38
C ASN A 46 -7.54 16.00 -5.08
N ALA A 47 -6.67 15.29 -4.34
CA ALA A 47 -5.69 14.37 -4.92
C ALA A 47 -6.36 13.23 -5.70
N VAL A 48 -7.35 12.57 -5.10
CA VAL A 48 -8.12 11.51 -5.78
C VAL A 48 -8.87 12.07 -7.00
N LYS A 49 -9.50 13.23 -6.88
CA LYS A 49 -10.16 13.90 -8.01
C LYS A 49 -9.18 14.25 -9.12
N THR A 50 -7.97 14.70 -8.78
CA THR A 50 -6.92 15.05 -9.74
C THR A 50 -6.44 13.82 -10.51
N LEU A 51 -6.25 12.68 -9.83
CA LEU A 51 -5.97 11.39 -10.47
C LEU A 51 -7.08 10.99 -11.46
N GLN A 52 -8.34 11.04 -11.02
CA GLN A 52 -9.50 10.71 -11.84
C GLN A 52 -9.63 11.63 -13.07
N ASN A 53 -9.42 12.93 -12.90
CA ASN A 53 -9.41 13.91 -13.98
C ASN A 53 -8.28 13.65 -15.00
N ASN A 54 -7.17 13.05 -14.56
CA ASN A 54 -6.08 12.60 -15.41
C ASN A 54 -6.33 11.23 -16.09
N GLY A 55 -7.53 10.67 -15.89
CA GLY A 55 -8.00 9.43 -16.50
C GLY A 55 -7.57 8.16 -15.77
N TYR A 56 -7.02 8.26 -14.56
CA TYR A 56 -6.70 7.10 -13.74
C TYR A 56 -7.95 6.54 -13.06
N MET A 57 -8.13 5.22 -13.15
CA MET A 57 -8.94 4.51 -12.16
C MET A 57 -8.09 4.34 -10.90
N CYS A 58 -8.52 4.93 -9.79
CA CYS A 58 -7.83 4.81 -8.51
C CYS A 58 -8.18 3.48 -7.84
N THR A 59 -7.17 2.83 -7.29
CA THR A 59 -7.26 1.58 -6.52
C THR A 59 -6.49 1.78 -5.24
N LEU A 60 -7.07 1.37 -4.12
CA LEU A 60 -6.37 1.42 -2.84
C LEU A 60 -5.40 0.26 -2.73
N ILE A 61 -4.21 0.54 -2.23
CA ILE A 61 -3.24 -0.47 -1.84
C ILE A 61 -2.61 -0.12 -0.50
N THR A 62 -3.12 -0.69 0.58
CA THR A 62 -2.82 -0.24 1.95
C THR A 62 -2.64 -1.42 2.89
N SER A 63 -2.04 -1.18 4.06
CA SER A 63 -2.01 -2.13 5.16
C SER A 63 -3.33 -2.15 5.96
N ARG A 64 -4.22 -1.16 5.74
CA ARG A 64 -5.57 -1.12 6.29
C ARG A 64 -6.42 -2.26 5.74
N THR A 65 -7.35 -2.76 6.57
CA THR A 65 -8.29 -3.80 6.16
C THR A 65 -9.44 -3.20 5.36
N ALA A 66 -10.11 -4.04 4.57
CA ALA A 66 -11.11 -3.58 3.62
C ALA A 66 -12.29 -2.84 4.30
N GLU A 67 -12.72 -3.28 5.48
CA GLU A 67 -13.81 -2.63 6.23
C GLU A 67 -13.52 -1.19 6.67
N MET A 68 -12.25 -0.77 6.76
CA MET A 68 -11.89 0.63 7.01
C MET A 68 -12.03 1.52 5.77
N CYS A 69 -12.07 0.91 4.59
CA CYS A 69 -12.07 1.59 3.29
C CYS A 69 -13.44 1.56 2.59
N MET A 70 -14.44 0.95 3.23
CA MET A 70 -15.82 0.93 2.77
C MET A 70 -16.64 1.97 3.55
N SER A 71 -17.52 2.71 2.86
CA SER A 71 -18.60 3.40 3.55
C SER A 71 -19.53 2.38 4.22
N ASN A 72 -20.29 2.82 5.22
CA ASN A 72 -21.28 1.96 5.88
C ASN A 72 -22.27 1.33 4.87
N LYS A 73 -22.66 2.08 3.83
CA LYS A 73 -23.52 1.57 2.76
C LYS A 73 -22.86 0.39 2.04
N GLN A 74 -21.62 0.54 1.57
CA GLN A 74 -20.95 -0.52 0.83
C GLN A 74 -20.65 -1.72 1.72
N TYR A 75 -20.24 -1.49 2.97
CA TYR A 75 -20.04 -2.55 3.95
C TYR A 75 -21.30 -3.44 4.10
N ILE A 76 -22.47 -2.84 4.35
CA ILE A 76 -23.73 -3.58 4.50
C ILE A 76 -24.09 -4.36 3.22
N LEU A 77 -23.87 -3.76 2.04
CA LEU A 77 -24.10 -4.43 0.76
C LEU A 77 -23.14 -5.61 0.55
N SER A 78 -21.86 -5.46 0.92
CA SER A 78 -20.86 -6.53 0.89
C SER A 78 -21.28 -7.72 1.77
N GLN A 79 -21.80 -7.46 2.97
CA GLN A 79 -22.29 -8.52 3.85
C GLN A 79 -23.50 -9.25 3.25
N LYS A 80 -24.49 -8.48 2.78
CA LYS A 80 -25.76 -9.01 2.30
C LYS A 80 -25.63 -9.79 0.98
N ASN A 81 -24.86 -9.25 0.04
CA ASN A 81 -24.84 -9.75 -1.34
C ASN A 81 -23.62 -10.64 -1.62
N TYR A 82 -22.52 -10.47 -0.87
CA TYR A 82 -21.23 -11.07 -1.20
C TYR A 82 -20.57 -11.84 -0.04
N GLY A 83 -21.27 -11.99 1.09
CA GLY A 83 -20.79 -12.81 2.21
C GLY A 83 -19.56 -12.25 2.91
N PHE A 84 -19.36 -10.92 2.89
CA PHE A 84 -18.28 -10.29 3.66
C PHE A 84 -18.52 -10.48 5.17
N ILE A 85 -17.58 -11.11 5.89
CA ILE A 85 -17.77 -11.52 7.30
C ILE A 85 -16.95 -10.73 8.32
N ARG A 86 -16.04 -9.85 7.89
CA ARG A 86 -15.17 -9.12 8.82
C ARG A 86 -15.99 -8.11 9.64
N PRO A 87 -15.75 -7.98 10.96
CA PRO A 87 -16.53 -7.08 11.80
C PRO A 87 -16.18 -5.61 11.53
N GLN A 88 -16.99 -4.69 12.01
CA GLN A 88 -16.83 -3.25 11.77
C GLN A 88 -15.61 -2.67 12.52
N PRO A 89 -14.92 -1.64 11.98
CA PRO A 89 -13.78 -1.04 12.69
C PRO A 89 -14.24 -0.11 13.83
N HIS A 90 -13.50 -0.10 14.94
CA HIS A 90 -13.71 0.75 16.10
C HIS A 90 -12.84 2.03 16.06
N VAL A 91 -13.02 2.88 15.04
CA VAL A 91 -12.14 4.04 14.79
C VAL A 91 -12.32 5.22 15.76
N GLY A 92 -13.39 5.24 16.57
CA GLY A 92 -13.60 6.25 17.62
C GLY A 92 -12.89 5.91 18.92
N ILE A 93 -12.54 6.92 19.73
CA ILE A 93 -11.97 6.74 21.08
C ILE A 93 -12.83 7.48 22.09
N ASN A 94 -13.31 6.77 23.12
CA ASN A 94 -14.14 7.36 24.17
C ASN A 94 -13.29 7.92 25.33
N THR A 95 -13.94 8.52 26.33
CA THR A 95 -13.28 9.13 27.51
C THR A 95 -12.52 8.12 28.38
N GLN A 96 -12.77 6.82 28.23
CA GLN A 96 -12.05 5.74 28.92
C GLN A 96 -10.90 5.16 28.08
N ASN A 97 -10.54 5.83 26.97
CA ASN A 97 -9.55 5.35 26.01
C ASN A 97 -9.89 3.98 25.39
N LYS A 98 -11.19 3.67 25.27
CA LYS A 98 -11.68 2.47 24.58
C LYS A 98 -12.14 2.83 23.18
N HIS A 99 -11.87 1.91 22.26
CA HIS A 99 -12.24 2.02 20.86
C HIS A 99 -13.74 1.73 20.66
N PHE A 100 -14.43 2.52 19.84
CA PHE A 100 -15.83 2.29 19.49
C PHE A 100 -16.11 2.56 18.01
N TYR A 101 -17.21 1.97 17.52
CA TYR A 101 -17.60 2.11 16.12
C TYR A 101 -18.03 3.55 15.79
N ILE A 102 -17.40 4.11 14.76
CA ILE A 102 -17.86 5.29 14.04
C ILE A 102 -17.92 4.89 12.56
N LYS A 103 -18.90 5.39 11.82
CA LYS A 103 -18.98 5.11 10.39
C LYS A 103 -17.73 5.65 9.69
N PRO A 104 -17.08 4.88 8.80
CA PRO A 104 -15.89 5.35 8.10
C PRO A 104 -16.06 6.70 7.40
N GLU A 105 -17.23 6.99 6.83
CA GLU A 105 -17.53 8.28 6.16
C GLU A 105 -17.65 9.49 7.11
N GLU A 106 -17.79 9.27 8.41
CA GLU A 106 -17.80 10.33 9.43
C GLU A 106 -16.37 10.66 9.90
N TYR A 107 -15.38 9.82 9.57
CA TYR A 107 -13.99 9.93 10.04
C TYR A 107 -12.98 10.12 8.90
N PHE A 108 -13.14 9.40 7.79
CA PHE A 108 -12.22 9.41 6.66
C PHE A 108 -12.69 10.33 5.51
N PRO A 109 -11.75 10.86 4.69
CA PRO A 109 -12.10 11.59 3.48
C PRO A 109 -12.97 10.73 2.54
N SER A 110 -14.14 11.24 2.14
CA SER A 110 -15.12 10.44 1.41
C SER A 110 -14.64 9.86 0.07
N ARG A 111 -13.64 10.47 -0.60
CA ARG A 111 -13.14 9.96 -1.89
C ARG A 111 -12.09 8.86 -1.78
N ILE A 112 -11.58 8.57 -0.60
CA ILE A 112 -10.76 7.36 -0.39
C ILE A 112 -11.63 6.16 -0.05
N LEU A 113 -12.87 6.39 0.37
CA LEU A 113 -13.85 5.33 0.55
C LEU A 113 -14.39 4.89 -0.80
N ASP A 114 -14.79 3.62 -0.86
CA ASP A 114 -15.54 3.04 -1.96
C ASP A 114 -14.80 3.07 -3.32
N LEU A 115 -13.46 3.04 -3.31
CA LEU A 115 -12.68 2.93 -4.54
C LEU A 115 -12.88 1.55 -5.21
N PRO A 116 -12.88 1.46 -6.56
CA PRO A 116 -13.31 0.25 -7.28
C PRO A 116 -12.62 -1.05 -6.86
N ILE A 117 -11.36 -0.98 -6.44
CA ILE A 117 -10.61 -2.10 -5.89
C ILE A 117 -9.95 -1.65 -4.59
N ILE A 118 -10.06 -2.48 -3.56
CA ILE A 118 -9.36 -2.33 -2.28
C ILE A 118 -8.40 -3.51 -2.15
N ILE A 119 -7.10 -3.22 -2.06
CA ILE A 119 -6.04 -4.20 -1.80
C ILE A 119 -5.52 -3.98 -0.40
N SER A 120 -5.80 -4.90 0.52
CA SER A 120 -5.25 -4.88 1.89
C SER A 120 -3.87 -5.54 1.94
N SER A 121 -2.94 -4.97 1.17
CA SER A 121 -1.65 -5.52 0.73
C SER A 121 -0.72 -6.21 1.73
N SER A 122 -0.79 -5.95 3.04
CA SER A 122 0.05 -6.65 4.03
C SER A 122 -0.42 -8.09 4.31
N GLY A 123 -0.96 -8.77 3.29
CA GLY A 123 -1.45 -10.15 3.34
C GLY A 123 -2.97 -10.28 3.35
N ALA A 124 -3.72 -9.19 3.40
CA ALA A 124 -5.17 -9.24 3.35
C ALA A 124 -5.72 -9.02 1.93
N GLN A 125 -6.67 -9.88 1.62
CA GLN A 125 -7.72 -9.81 0.62
C GLN A 125 -7.72 -8.65 -0.40
N ILE A 126 -8.01 -9.02 -1.65
CA ILE A 126 -8.43 -8.08 -2.68
C ILE A 126 -9.96 -8.07 -2.69
N SER A 127 -10.56 -6.89 -2.55
CA SER A 127 -12.01 -6.68 -2.59
C SER A 127 -12.36 -5.84 -3.81
N VAL A 128 -13.31 -6.30 -4.62
CA VAL A 128 -13.69 -5.69 -5.89
C VAL A 128 -15.13 -5.19 -5.84
N LEU A 129 -15.34 -3.89 -6.08
CA LEU A 129 -16.66 -3.28 -6.09
C LEU A 129 -17.50 -3.84 -7.24
N GLN A 130 -18.73 -4.24 -6.94
CA GLN A 130 -19.66 -4.81 -7.91
C GLN A 130 -20.63 -3.75 -8.45
N LYS A 131 -21.22 -4.02 -9.61
CA LYS A 131 -22.08 -3.05 -10.34
C LYS A 131 -23.32 -2.62 -9.56
N ASP A 132 -23.88 -3.52 -8.76
CA ASP A 132 -25.02 -3.30 -7.87
C ASP A 132 -24.64 -2.73 -6.49
N GLY A 133 -23.35 -2.47 -6.27
CA GLY A 133 -22.79 -2.06 -4.98
C GLY A 133 -22.46 -3.26 -4.10
N GLY A 134 -21.61 -3.04 -3.10
CA GLY A 134 -20.98 -4.09 -2.31
C GLY A 134 -19.69 -4.58 -2.96
N TYR A 135 -18.81 -5.13 -2.12
CA TYR A 135 -17.52 -5.69 -2.52
C TYR A 135 -17.56 -7.20 -2.50
N ALA A 136 -17.17 -7.81 -3.62
CA ALA A 136 -16.88 -9.23 -3.70
C ALA A 136 -15.40 -9.49 -3.40
N ILE A 137 -15.14 -10.54 -2.64
CA ILE A 137 -13.79 -11.00 -2.30
C ILE A 137 -13.19 -11.73 -3.50
N ASP A 138 -11.95 -11.40 -3.85
CA ASP A 138 -11.18 -12.17 -4.81
C ASP A 138 -10.61 -13.45 -4.18
N HIS A 139 -11.36 -14.54 -4.34
CA HIS A 139 -10.94 -15.86 -3.91
C HIS A 139 -9.87 -16.49 -4.80
N ASP A 140 -9.57 -15.96 -5.99
CA ASP A 140 -8.48 -16.48 -6.82
C ASP A 140 -7.12 -16.02 -6.30
N PHE A 141 -7.07 -14.91 -5.54
CA PHE A 141 -5.84 -14.44 -4.91
C PHE A 141 -5.35 -15.39 -3.80
N TYR A 142 -6.28 -15.92 -3.00
CA TYR A 142 -6.05 -17.00 -2.03
C TYR A 142 -7.02 -18.16 -2.32
N PRO A 143 -6.62 -19.10 -3.19
CA PRO A 143 -7.51 -20.14 -3.67
C PRO A 143 -7.97 -21.09 -2.55
N PRO A 144 -9.08 -21.84 -2.73
CA PRO A 144 -9.67 -22.65 -1.66
C PRO A 144 -8.76 -23.75 -1.08
N ASP A 145 -7.74 -24.17 -1.82
CA ASP A 145 -6.71 -25.11 -1.38
C ASP A 145 -5.59 -24.46 -0.55
N TYR A 146 -5.56 -23.13 -0.49
CA TYR A 146 -4.66 -22.39 0.38
C TYR A 146 -5.05 -22.60 1.86
N PRO A 147 -4.09 -22.75 2.80
CA PRO A 147 -4.40 -22.85 4.22
C PRO A 147 -5.29 -21.69 4.65
N ASN A 148 -6.37 -21.98 5.38
CA ASN A 148 -7.22 -20.91 5.91
C ASN A 148 -6.39 -19.99 6.85
N ALA A 149 -6.83 -18.74 6.98
CA ALA A 149 -6.13 -17.71 7.73
C ALA A 149 -5.77 -18.12 9.17
N SER A 150 -6.71 -18.74 9.90
CA SER A 150 -6.49 -19.16 11.28
C SER A 150 -5.38 -20.21 11.40
N THR A 151 -5.41 -21.23 10.53
CA THR A 151 -4.38 -22.26 10.46
C THR A 151 -3.01 -21.66 10.15
N TRP A 152 -2.92 -20.83 9.11
CA TRP A 152 -1.65 -20.19 8.71
C TRP A 152 -1.08 -19.32 9.84
N ARG A 153 -1.91 -18.52 10.52
CA ARG A 153 -1.49 -17.68 11.66
C ARG A 153 -0.95 -18.54 12.79
N LYS A 154 -1.70 -19.57 13.20
CA LYS A 154 -1.31 -20.46 14.30
C LYS A 154 0.04 -21.12 14.03
N GLU A 155 0.21 -21.72 12.85
CA GLU A 155 1.46 -22.37 12.46
C GLU A 155 2.63 -21.38 12.37
N THR A 156 2.37 -20.17 11.87
CA THR A 156 3.40 -19.12 11.77
C THR A 156 3.80 -18.63 13.16
N MET A 157 2.87 -18.38 14.07
CA MET A 157 3.18 -17.98 15.45
C MET A 157 3.91 -19.08 16.22
N GLN A 158 3.56 -20.36 16.01
CA GLN A 158 4.30 -21.50 16.58
C GLN A 158 5.73 -21.55 16.05
N TYR A 159 5.92 -21.41 14.73
CA TYR A 159 7.24 -21.30 14.14
C TYR A 159 8.04 -20.14 14.73
N LEU A 160 7.46 -18.94 14.81
CA LEU A 160 8.11 -17.76 15.38
C LEU A 160 8.48 -17.94 16.84
N SER A 161 7.65 -18.63 17.63
CA SER A 161 7.97 -18.93 19.05
C SER A 161 9.17 -19.87 19.22
N SER A 162 9.50 -20.66 18.18
CA SER A 162 10.71 -21.50 18.16
C SER A 162 11.97 -20.73 17.77
N LEU A 163 11.80 -19.53 17.20
CA LEU A 163 12.91 -18.65 16.86
C LEU A 163 13.35 -17.90 18.11
N HIS A 164 14.63 -17.97 18.44
CA HIS A 164 15.23 -17.20 19.53
C HIS A 164 15.51 -15.76 19.08
N VAL A 165 14.49 -15.07 18.56
CA VAL A 165 14.58 -13.70 18.03
C VAL A 165 13.77 -12.76 18.94
N PRO A 166 14.36 -11.66 19.43
CA PRO A 166 13.65 -10.72 20.31
C PRO A 166 12.72 -9.81 19.51
N PHE A 167 11.43 -10.11 19.52
CA PHE A 167 10.37 -9.26 18.96
C PHE A 167 9.14 -9.26 19.86
N THR A 168 8.22 -8.32 19.61
CA THR A 168 6.87 -8.36 20.17
C THR A 168 5.83 -8.40 19.05
N TYR A 169 4.73 -9.12 19.27
CA TYR A 169 3.58 -9.07 18.38
C TYR A 169 2.88 -7.72 18.55
N ALA A 170 2.49 -7.09 17.44
CA ALA A 170 1.68 -5.88 17.51
C ALA A 170 0.29 -6.22 18.08
N ARG A 171 -0.22 -5.34 18.96
CA ARG A 171 -1.53 -5.55 19.62
C ARG A 171 -2.69 -5.66 18.62
N ILE A 172 -2.58 -4.93 17.50
CA ILE A 172 -3.56 -4.88 16.39
C ILE A 172 -3.84 -6.26 15.75
N ASP A 173 -2.98 -7.24 15.98
CA ASP A 173 -3.12 -8.59 15.45
C ASP A 173 -3.72 -9.59 16.49
N SER A 174 -4.25 -9.07 17.61
CA SER A 174 -4.98 -9.84 18.63
C SER A 174 -6.50 -9.67 18.51
N GLU A 175 -7.21 -10.76 18.27
CA GLU A 175 -8.69 -10.76 18.26
C GLU A 175 -9.27 -10.40 19.63
N ASP A 176 -8.63 -10.88 20.70
CA ASP A 176 -9.02 -10.58 22.08
C ASP A 176 -8.89 -9.09 22.39
N ALA A 177 -7.83 -8.43 21.90
CA ALA A 177 -7.65 -6.99 22.07
C ALA A 177 -8.74 -6.19 21.33
N TYR A 178 -9.11 -6.61 20.12
CA TYR A 178 -10.22 -6.02 19.39
C TYR A 178 -11.56 -6.18 20.13
N ASN A 179 -11.87 -7.39 20.60
CA ASN A 179 -13.10 -7.69 21.34
C ASN A 179 -13.18 -6.93 22.68
N LYS A 180 -12.03 -6.63 23.29
CA LYS A 180 -11.92 -5.80 24.50
C LYS A 180 -11.90 -4.30 24.20
N HIS A 181 -12.04 -3.89 22.94
CA HIS A 181 -12.01 -2.49 22.49
C HIS A 181 -10.66 -1.79 22.75
N GLU A 182 -9.57 -2.56 22.71
CA GLU A 182 -8.20 -2.06 22.92
C GLU A 182 -7.47 -1.76 21.60
N THR A 183 -8.04 -2.22 20.49
CA THR A 183 -7.59 -1.91 19.13
C THR A 183 -8.80 -1.47 18.29
N ASP A 184 -8.53 -0.68 17.27
CA ASP A 184 -9.52 -0.07 16.39
C ASP A 184 -9.95 -0.97 15.22
N ILE A 185 -9.25 -2.08 14.99
CA ILE A 185 -9.46 -2.92 13.81
C ILE A 185 -9.30 -4.40 14.18
N PHE A 186 -10.08 -5.24 13.50
CA PHE A 186 -9.95 -6.68 13.64
C PHE A 186 -8.68 -7.15 12.94
N PRO A 187 -7.95 -8.15 13.47
CA PRO A 187 -6.72 -8.64 12.84
C PRO A 187 -6.90 -8.98 11.36
N ALA A 188 -5.89 -8.67 10.56
CA ALA A 188 -5.89 -9.03 9.15
C ALA A 188 -5.66 -10.54 8.98
N ASP A 189 -6.36 -11.15 8.03
CA ASP A 189 -6.42 -12.62 7.85
C ASP A 189 -5.03 -13.26 7.76
N TYR A 190 -4.20 -12.80 6.82
CA TYR A 190 -2.85 -13.33 6.61
C TYR A 190 -1.74 -12.31 6.87
N ARG A 191 -1.80 -11.60 8.00
CA ARG A 191 -0.76 -10.65 8.43
C ARG A 191 -0.32 -10.90 9.86
N ILE A 192 0.98 -11.03 10.12
CA ILE A 192 1.51 -10.93 11.48
C ILE A 192 2.54 -9.79 11.52
N GLN A 193 2.25 -8.74 12.27
CA GLN A 193 3.13 -7.60 12.49
C GLN A 193 4.02 -7.85 13.70
N LEU A 194 5.32 -7.72 13.48
CA LEU A 194 6.37 -7.85 14.48
C LEU A 194 7.05 -6.50 14.69
N LEU A 195 7.23 -6.15 15.96
CA LEU A 195 7.91 -4.94 16.41
C LEU A 195 9.26 -5.34 17.02
N PHE A 196 10.31 -4.63 16.64
CA PHE A 196 11.67 -4.87 17.11
C PHE A 196 12.20 -3.65 17.87
N LYS A 197 13.04 -3.90 18.88
CA LYS A 197 13.70 -2.83 19.63
C LYS A 197 14.85 -2.19 18.84
N SER A 198 15.45 -2.95 17.93
CA SER A 198 16.61 -2.55 17.16
C SER A 198 16.56 -3.10 15.74
N LYS A 199 17.39 -2.53 14.85
CA LYS A 199 17.60 -3.04 13.50
C LYS A 199 18.23 -4.43 13.53
N GLU A 200 19.17 -4.64 14.43
CA GLU A 200 19.93 -5.88 14.59
C GLU A 200 19.00 -7.06 14.92
N ASP A 201 18.04 -6.85 15.82
CA ASP A 201 17.01 -7.84 16.16
C ASP A 201 16.15 -8.21 14.95
N MET A 202 15.76 -7.21 14.15
CA MET A 202 14.98 -7.43 12.94
C MET A 202 15.79 -8.20 11.87
N MET A 203 17.06 -7.85 11.70
CA MET A 203 17.95 -8.56 10.79
C MET A 203 18.15 -10.01 11.22
N LEU A 204 18.17 -10.32 12.52
CA LEU A 204 18.26 -11.70 13.00
C LEU A 204 17.09 -12.56 12.48
N LEU A 205 15.87 -12.01 12.46
CA LEU A 205 14.72 -12.70 11.85
C LEU A 205 14.98 -12.97 10.35
N GLN A 206 15.45 -11.96 9.61
CA GLN A 206 15.69 -12.09 8.18
C GLN A 206 16.74 -13.17 7.85
N HIS A 207 17.76 -13.34 8.68
CA HIS A 207 18.81 -14.35 8.49
C HIS A 207 18.37 -15.76 8.87
N ILE A 208 17.55 -15.91 9.93
CA ILE A 208 17.14 -17.22 10.46
C ILE A 208 15.89 -17.76 9.74
N LYS A 209 15.17 -16.91 9.02
CA LYS A 209 13.96 -17.30 8.30
C LYS A 209 14.24 -18.40 7.25
N LYS A 210 13.72 -19.60 7.51
CA LYS A 210 13.88 -20.79 6.65
C LYS A 210 12.62 -21.21 5.90
N ARG A 211 11.46 -20.63 6.22
CA ARG A 211 10.18 -20.95 5.60
C ARG A 211 10.02 -20.27 4.24
N ALA A 212 9.76 -21.06 3.20
CA ALA A 212 9.56 -20.57 1.83
C ALA A 212 8.21 -19.87 1.63
N ASP A 213 7.21 -20.25 2.42
CA ASP A 213 5.82 -19.77 2.39
C ASP A 213 5.57 -18.54 3.28
N LEU A 214 6.64 -17.91 3.76
CA LEU A 214 6.59 -16.72 4.60
C LEU A 214 7.33 -15.60 3.86
N PHE A 215 6.76 -14.41 3.77
CA PHE A 215 7.42 -13.23 3.24
C PHE A 215 7.55 -12.19 4.34
N ILE A 216 8.71 -11.54 4.38
CA ILE A 216 9.04 -10.46 5.31
C ILE A 216 8.89 -9.16 4.52
N ILE A 217 7.95 -8.32 4.93
CA ILE A 217 7.70 -7.00 4.35
C ILE A 217 8.23 -5.98 5.35
N ASN A 218 9.29 -5.25 4.99
CA ASN A 218 9.92 -4.26 5.83
C ASN A 218 9.17 -2.92 5.74
N ASP A 219 8.42 -2.55 6.77
CA ASP A 219 7.68 -1.28 6.85
C ASP A 219 8.25 -0.38 7.96
N SER A 220 9.56 -0.44 8.15
CA SER A 220 10.26 0.34 9.18
C SER A 220 10.25 1.85 8.88
N ASN A 221 10.54 2.63 9.91
CA ASN A 221 10.90 4.04 9.81
C ASN A 221 12.21 4.25 10.60
N PRO A 222 13.38 4.01 9.97
CA PRO A 222 14.67 4.06 10.64
C PRO A 222 15.02 5.45 11.20
N ASP A 223 14.58 6.53 10.55
CA ASP A 223 14.79 7.90 11.04
C ASP A 223 14.10 8.13 12.39
N LYS A 224 12.94 7.51 12.60
CA LYS A 224 12.21 7.52 13.88
C LYS A 224 12.60 6.36 14.82
N LYS A 225 13.60 5.54 14.47
CA LYS A 225 14.00 4.31 15.19
C LYS A 225 12.84 3.33 15.38
N ILE A 226 11.92 3.26 14.41
CA ILE A 226 10.82 2.30 14.39
C ILE A 226 11.22 1.15 13.48
N TYR A 227 11.32 -0.06 14.03
CA TYR A 227 11.69 -1.26 13.30
C TYR A 227 10.51 -2.24 13.29
N THR A 228 9.85 -2.33 12.14
CA THR A 228 8.60 -3.08 11.98
C THR A 228 8.66 -3.95 10.74
N THR A 229 8.19 -5.18 10.88
CA THR A 229 8.02 -6.12 9.76
C THR A 229 6.60 -6.66 9.77
N TYR A 230 5.99 -6.80 8.59
CA TYR A 230 4.85 -7.68 8.41
C TYR A 230 5.29 -9.02 7.85
N LEU A 231 4.66 -10.06 8.35
CA LEU A 231 4.75 -11.40 7.80
C LEU A 231 3.48 -11.71 7.05
N ALA A 232 3.63 -12.20 5.82
CA ALA A 232 2.53 -12.55 4.94
C ALA A 232 2.86 -13.81 4.13
N PRO A 233 1.86 -14.56 3.65
CA PRO A 233 2.03 -15.71 2.76
C PRO A 233 2.49 -15.36 1.34
N LYS A 234 2.34 -14.09 0.94
CA LYS A 234 2.60 -13.57 -0.40
C LYS A 234 3.49 -12.32 -0.34
N LYS A 235 4.07 -11.91 -1.48
CA LYS A 235 4.96 -10.73 -1.57
C LYS A 235 4.21 -9.40 -1.54
N GLY A 236 3.36 -9.22 -0.53
CA GLY A 236 2.68 -7.97 -0.21
C GLY A 236 2.06 -7.24 -1.40
N LYS A 237 2.39 -5.94 -1.49
CA LYS A 237 1.92 -5.01 -2.54
C LYS A 237 2.23 -5.51 -3.96
N THR A 238 3.45 -5.99 -4.21
CA THR A 238 3.91 -6.41 -5.55
C THR A 238 3.07 -7.53 -6.13
N GLU A 239 2.82 -8.59 -5.34
CA GLU A 239 2.05 -9.75 -5.82
C GLU A 239 0.56 -9.40 -6.00
N ALA A 240 -0.01 -8.62 -5.09
CA ALA A 240 -1.40 -8.19 -5.19
C ALA A 240 -1.66 -7.29 -6.40
N ILE A 241 -0.75 -6.35 -6.71
CA ILE A 241 -0.83 -5.54 -7.94
C ILE A 241 -0.76 -6.44 -9.16
N ASN A 242 0.24 -7.31 -9.26
CA ASN A 242 0.40 -8.20 -10.41
C ASN A 242 -0.83 -9.08 -10.63
N HIS A 243 -1.44 -9.58 -9.55
CA HIS A 243 -2.70 -10.34 -9.61
C HIS A 243 -3.82 -9.53 -10.26
N VAL A 244 -4.08 -8.31 -9.78
CA VAL A 244 -5.08 -7.40 -10.37
C VAL A 244 -4.75 -7.09 -11.85
N LEU A 245 -3.49 -6.82 -12.17
CA LEU A 245 -3.06 -6.52 -13.53
C LEU A 245 -3.25 -7.71 -14.50
N ASN A 246 -3.12 -8.94 -14.03
CA ASN A 246 -3.38 -10.14 -14.85
C ASN A 246 -4.84 -10.24 -15.30
N HIS A 247 -5.76 -9.70 -14.50
CA HIS A 247 -7.16 -9.56 -14.87
C HIS A 247 -7.41 -8.35 -15.78
N LEU A 248 -6.58 -7.29 -15.73
CA LEU A 248 -6.81 -6.02 -16.44
C LEU A 248 -5.80 -5.78 -17.59
N ARG A 249 -5.99 -6.48 -18.71
CA ARG A 249 -5.03 -6.50 -19.84
C ARG A 249 -5.00 -5.27 -20.76
N THR A 250 -5.88 -4.29 -20.57
CA THR A 250 -6.05 -3.15 -21.49
C THR A 250 -5.33 -1.87 -21.02
N LEU A 251 -4.54 -1.97 -19.96
CA LEU A 251 -3.84 -0.82 -19.39
C LEU A 251 -2.66 -0.41 -20.27
N THR A 252 -2.41 0.90 -20.34
CA THR A 252 -1.24 1.49 -21.02
C THR A 252 -0.38 2.28 -20.05
N LYS A 253 -0.93 2.72 -18.91
CA LYS A 253 -0.21 3.44 -17.86
C LYS A 253 -0.60 2.96 -16.47
N ILE A 254 0.41 2.74 -15.64
CA ILE A 254 0.25 2.45 -14.22
C ILE A 254 1.01 3.52 -13.43
N LEU A 255 0.36 4.03 -12.40
CA LEU A 255 0.96 4.90 -11.40
C LEU A 255 0.90 4.21 -10.04
N VAL A 256 2.05 3.93 -9.44
CA VAL A 256 2.15 3.48 -8.05
C VAL A 256 2.50 4.69 -7.20
N ILE A 257 1.75 4.92 -6.13
CA ILE A 257 1.92 6.09 -5.25
C ILE A 257 2.01 5.62 -3.82
N GLY A 258 3.09 6.00 -3.13
CA GLY A 258 3.28 5.69 -1.73
C GLY A 258 4.39 6.51 -1.09
N ASP A 259 4.75 6.18 0.14
CA ASP A 259 5.77 6.85 0.94
C ASP A 259 6.85 5.89 1.47
N SER A 260 6.65 4.58 1.30
CA SER A 260 7.34 3.51 2.03
C SER A 260 8.20 2.59 1.15
N LEU A 261 9.03 1.76 1.79
CA LEU A 261 9.81 0.74 1.08
C LEU A 261 8.92 -0.28 0.32
N PRO A 262 7.85 -0.83 0.90
CA PRO A 262 6.93 -1.70 0.17
C PRO A 262 6.31 -1.06 -1.07
N ASP A 263 6.04 0.25 -1.05
CA ASP A 263 5.55 0.99 -2.23
C ASP A 263 6.61 1.15 -3.31
N PHE A 264 7.84 1.46 -2.89
CA PHE A 264 8.97 1.54 -3.79
C PHE A 264 9.25 0.21 -4.48
N GLU A 265 9.30 -0.88 -3.70
CA GLU A 265 9.46 -2.23 -4.22
C GLU A 265 8.34 -2.59 -5.19
N ALA A 266 7.08 -2.30 -4.84
CA ALA A 266 5.96 -2.50 -5.74
C ALA A 266 6.12 -1.72 -7.05
N GLY A 267 6.50 -0.45 -7.00
CA GLY A 267 6.69 0.40 -8.18
C GLY A 267 7.75 -0.09 -9.16
N ILE A 268 8.81 -0.74 -8.66
CA ILE A 268 9.92 -1.23 -9.51
C ILE A 268 9.81 -2.72 -9.86
N GLN A 269 9.11 -3.53 -9.06
CA GLN A 269 9.04 -4.99 -9.21
C GLN A 269 7.73 -5.50 -9.84
N ILE A 270 6.74 -4.66 -10.13
CA ILE A 270 5.56 -5.12 -10.87
C ILE A 270 5.91 -5.41 -12.34
N TYR A 271 5.32 -6.50 -12.85
CA TYR A 271 5.57 -7.04 -14.19
C TYR A 271 4.24 -7.09 -14.95
N PRO A 272 3.76 -5.94 -15.47
CA PRO A 272 2.57 -5.94 -16.29
C PRO A 272 2.80 -6.76 -17.56
N ILE A 273 1.70 -7.30 -18.10
CA ILE A 273 1.67 -7.85 -19.45
C ILE A 273 2.09 -6.71 -20.42
N SER A 274 2.90 -7.03 -21.43
CA SER A 274 3.77 -6.14 -22.23
C SER A 274 3.20 -4.75 -22.64
N ASP A 275 4.10 -3.78 -22.82
CA ASP A 275 3.89 -2.39 -23.31
C ASP A 275 3.25 -1.37 -22.34
N VAL A 276 3.18 -1.67 -21.04
CA VAL A 276 2.68 -0.72 -20.03
C VAL A 276 3.77 0.20 -19.48
N SER A 277 3.52 1.51 -19.52
CA SER A 277 4.37 2.49 -18.84
C SER A 277 4.04 2.53 -17.35
N ILE A 278 5.06 2.33 -16.51
CA ILE A 278 4.91 2.41 -15.05
C ILE A 278 5.67 3.63 -14.54
N THR A 279 4.98 4.41 -13.73
CA THR A 279 5.55 5.49 -12.92
C THR A 279 5.36 5.14 -11.45
N LEU A 280 6.42 5.27 -10.66
CA LEU A 280 6.37 5.31 -9.21
C LEU A 280 6.47 6.77 -8.76
N LEU A 281 5.54 7.20 -7.93
CA LEU A 281 5.60 8.45 -7.20
C LEU A 281 5.80 8.16 -5.71
N LEU A 282 7.00 8.46 -5.20
CA LEU A 282 7.22 8.62 -3.77
C LEU A 282 6.78 10.03 -3.41
N VAL A 283 5.69 10.17 -2.65
CA VAL A 283 5.18 11.50 -2.27
C VAL A 283 6.18 12.23 -1.38
N GLY A 284 6.09 13.56 -1.33
CA GLY A 284 6.89 14.34 -0.38
C GLY A 284 6.59 13.93 1.07
N GLY A 285 7.61 13.94 1.91
CA GLY A 285 7.61 13.34 3.24
C GLY A 285 7.90 11.83 3.25
N SER A 286 8.28 11.23 2.12
CA SER A 286 8.59 9.79 2.05
C SER A 286 9.76 9.44 2.97
N ARG A 287 9.60 8.34 3.71
CA ARG A 287 10.63 7.73 4.57
C ARG A 287 11.86 7.30 3.79
N LEU A 288 11.75 7.14 2.47
CA LEU A 288 12.83 6.66 1.62
C LEU A 288 13.69 7.74 0.98
N THR A 289 13.22 8.98 0.90
CA THR A 289 13.89 10.05 0.11
C THR A 289 15.37 10.15 0.44
N THR A 290 15.69 10.31 1.72
CA THR A 290 17.05 10.44 2.23
C THR A 290 17.90 9.22 1.89
N PHE A 291 17.34 8.01 2.06
CA PHE A 291 18.03 6.75 1.81
C PHE A 291 18.21 6.44 0.33
N LEU A 292 17.43 7.02 -0.58
CA LEU A 292 17.61 6.85 -2.02
C LEU A 292 18.59 7.86 -2.62
N LEU A 293 18.66 9.07 -2.04
CA LEU A 293 19.41 10.18 -2.63
C LEU A 293 20.81 10.38 -2.02
N GLU A 294 20.98 10.16 -0.71
CA GLU A 294 22.29 10.34 -0.08
C GLU A 294 23.21 9.15 -0.36
N LYS A 295 24.41 9.42 -0.88
CA LYS A 295 25.38 8.38 -1.27
C LYS A 295 25.77 7.44 -0.12
N GLU A 296 25.88 7.98 1.09
CA GLU A 296 26.36 7.26 2.27
C GLU A 296 25.27 6.47 3.00
N LYS A 297 23.98 6.77 2.77
CA LYS A 297 22.86 6.08 3.43
C LYS A 297 22.28 4.99 2.56
N ASN A 298 22.87 3.81 2.57
CA ASN A 298 22.41 2.68 1.75
C ASN A 298 21.55 1.67 2.52
N ASP A 299 21.53 1.73 3.85
CA ASP A 299 20.83 0.75 4.68
C ASP A 299 19.49 1.30 5.18
N PHE A 300 18.39 0.80 4.62
CA PHE A 300 17.04 1.06 5.11
C PHE A 300 16.60 -0.07 6.05
N ALA A 301 16.93 0.07 7.34
CA ALA A 301 16.58 -0.89 8.38
C ALA A 301 16.93 -2.35 7.98
N GLY A 302 18.17 -2.61 7.60
CA GLY A 302 18.66 -3.93 7.17
C GLY A 302 18.50 -4.20 5.67
N THR A 303 17.74 -3.40 4.93
CA THR A 303 17.61 -3.52 3.47
C THR A 303 18.64 -2.65 2.77
N ASP A 304 19.60 -3.28 2.07
CA ASP A 304 20.60 -2.57 1.26
C ASP A 304 20.00 -2.05 -0.06
N LEU A 305 19.94 -0.72 -0.19
CA LEU A 305 19.42 -0.01 -1.35
C LEU A 305 20.48 0.28 -2.42
N THR A 306 21.74 -0.14 -2.23
CA THR A 306 22.85 0.17 -3.15
C THR A 306 22.53 -0.20 -4.60
N ASN A 307 21.96 -1.39 -4.82
CA ASN A 307 21.62 -1.82 -6.17
C ASN A 307 20.46 -1.02 -6.76
N PHE A 308 19.48 -0.61 -5.93
CA PHE A 308 18.39 0.24 -6.41
C PHE A 308 18.91 1.60 -6.87
N LYS A 309 19.83 2.22 -6.11
CA LYS A 309 20.46 3.49 -6.48
C LYS A 309 21.26 3.40 -7.78
N LYS A 310 22.08 2.34 -7.93
CA LYS A 310 22.87 2.13 -9.15
C LYS A 310 21.98 2.04 -10.40
N ASN A 311 20.78 1.50 -10.25
CA ASN A 311 19.81 1.38 -11.33
C ASN A 311 19.02 2.67 -11.61
N MET A 312 19.16 3.70 -10.77
CA MET A 312 18.49 5.00 -10.92
C MET A 312 19.42 6.00 -11.61
N THR A 313 18.99 6.50 -12.77
CA THR A 313 19.66 7.58 -13.49
C THR A 313 18.86 8.86 -13.38
N SER A 314 19.46 9.95 -12.91
CA SER A 314 18.79 11.26 -12.85
C SER A 314 18.42 11.74 -14.26
N LEU A 315 17.22 12.27 -14.40
CA LEU A 315 16.78 12.95 -15.62
C LEU A 315 17.06 14.46 -15.52
N LYS A 316 16.85 15.19 -16.63
CA LYS A 316 17.04 16.66 -16.71
C LYS A 316 16.12 17.44 -15.77
N ARG A 317 15.05 16.82 -15.29
CA ARG A 317 14.09 17.42 -14.35
C ARG A 317 14.39 16.97 -12.93
N ALA A 318 14.56 17.93 -12.02
CA ALA A 318 14.81 17.67 -10.60
C ALA A 318 13.74 16.74 -10.00
N GLY A 319 14.19 15.70 -9.29
CA GLY A 319 13.33 14.71 -8.64
C GLY A 319 12.80 13.61 -9.57
N TYR A 320 13.16 13.61 -10.85
CA TYR A 320 12.76 12.59 -11.82
C TYR A 320 13.94 11.69 -12.15
N TYR A 321 13.74 10.39 -12.03
CA TYR A 321 14.76 9.38 -12.24
C TYR A 321 14.24 8.29 -13.16
N LEU A 322 15.10 7.80 -14.05
CA LEU A 322 14.84 6.57 -14.80
C LEU A 322 15.44 5.40 -14.04
N TYR A 323 14.59 4.48 -13.60
CA TYR A 323 15.04 3.20 -13.06
C TYR A 323 15.10 2.16 -14.17
N THR A 324 16.24 1.50 -14.31
CA THR A 324 16.42 0.39 -15.27
C THR A 324 16.74 -0.89 -14.52
N ASP A 325 15.83 -1.86 -14.55
CA ASP A 325 16.14 -3.20 -14.06
C ASP A 325 17.11 -3.87 -15.03
N HIS A 326 18.36 -4.08 -14.62
CA HIS A 326 19.36 -4.72 -15.46
C HIS A 326 19.04 -6.17 -15.85
N LYS A 327 18.20 -6.88 -15.09
CA LYS A 327 17.82 -8.26 -15.40
C LYS A 327 16.77 -8.33 -16.50
N THR A 328 15.76 -7.46 -16.42
CA THR A 328 14.63 -7.48 -17.36
C THR A 328 14.71 -6.39 -18.43
N THR A 329 15.67 -5.48 -18.32
CA THR A 329 15.82 -4.24 -19.11
C THR A 329 14.64 -3.27 -19.01
N ASN A 330 13.69 -3.57 -18.12
CA ASN A 330 12.50 -2.79 -17.91
C ASN A 330 12.85 -1.40 -17.36
N LYS A 331 12.27 -0.39 -17.99
CA LYS A 331 12.41 1.01 -17.60
C LYS A 331 11.17 1.47 -16.83
N ARG A 332 11.39 2.25 -15.77
CA ARG A 332 10.36 2.82 -14.90
C ARG A 332 10.70 4.27 -14.62
N LEU A 333 9.69 5.15 -14.62
CA LEU A 333 9.89 6.51 -14.13
C LEU A 333 9.71 6.51 -12.62
N ILE A 334 10.67 7.04 -11.88
CA ILE A 334 10.57 7.28 -10.43
C ILE A 334 10.54 8.78 -10.21
N ILE A 335 9.54 9.25 -9.48
CA ILE A 335 9.41 10.64 -9.06
C ILE A 335 9.55 10.68 -7.54
N ILE A 336 10.55 11.40 -7.05
CA ILE A 336 10.76 11.65 -5.62
C ILE A 336 10.19 13.03 -5.30
N GLY A 337 9.05 13.05 -4.63
CA GLY A 337 8.22 14.22 -4.38
C GLY A 337 8.95 15.35 -3.68
N ASP A 338 9.76 15.03 -2.66
CA ASP A 338 10.55 16.00 -1.89
C ASP A 338 11.49 16.85 -2.76
N VAL A 339 11.92 16.32 -3.91
CA VAL A 339 12.78 17.02 -4.87
C VAL A 339 11.98 17.58 -6.04
N ALA A 340 10.99 16.84 -6.53
CA ALA A 340 10.20 17.19 -7.70
C ALA A 340 9.21 18.35 -7.44
N SER A 341 8.72 18.47 -6.22
CA SER A 341 7.80 19.50 -5.75
C SER A 341 8.13 19.77 -4.27
N PRO A 342 9.23 20.51 -4.01
CA PRO A 342 9.68 20.81 -2.65
C PRO A 342 8.57 21.49 -1.85
N GLN A 343 8.46 21.18 -0.55
CA GLN A 343 7.42 21.70 0.36
C GLN A 343 6.00 21.16 0.11
N SER A 344 5.79 20.33 -0.90
CA SER A 344 4.57 19.54 -1.01
C SER A 344 4.79 18.20 -0.31
N ILE A 345 3.81 17.75 0.48
CA ILE A 345 3.86 16.43 1.10
C ILE A 345 2.53 15.70 0.91
N GLY A 346 2.57 14.37 0.98
CA GLY A 346 1.39 13.51 0.86
C GLY A 346 0.47 13.90 -0.32
N PRO A 347 -0.83 14.17 -0.09
CA PRO A 347 -1.76 14.44 -1.19
C PRO A 347 -1.51 15.77 -1.92
N LYS A 348 -0.87 16.77 -1.31
CA LYS A 348 -0.47 18.02 -1.99
C LYS A 348 0.54 17.73 -3.11
N CYS A 349 1.50 16.86 -2.83
CA CYS A 349 2.51 16.41 -3.78
C CYS A 349 1.89 15.75 -5.01
N ILE A 350 0.88 14.88 -4.80
CA ILE A 350 0.13 14.23 -5.88
C ILE A 350 -0.54 15.28 -6.78
N VAL A 351 -1.21 16.27 -6.18
CA VAL A 351 -1.91 17.33 -6.93
C VAL A 351 -0.92 18.14 -7.77
N GLU A 352 0.15 18.63 -7.16
CA GLU A 352 1.12 19.51 -7.84
C GLU A 352 1.84 18.79 -8.99
N ILE A 353 2.27 17.54 -8.78
CA ILE A 353 2.96 16.76 -9.81
C ILE A 353 2.05 16.48 -11.00
N LEU A 354 0.79 16.12 -10.77
CA LEU A 354 -0.16 15.80 -11.84
C LEU A 354 -0.70 17.03 -12.57
N GLN A 355 -0.66 18.20 -11.95
CA GLN A 355 -1.06 19.47 -12.58
C GLN A 355 0.10 20.14 -13.34
N ASP A 356 1.35 19.77 -13.06
CA ASP A 356 2.49 20.26 -13.84
C ASP A 356 2.37 19.77 -15.29
N LYS A 357 2.21 20.71 -16.22
CA LYS A 357 2.10 20.43 -17.67
C LYS A 357 3.23 19.55 -18.20
N ARG A 358 4.40 19.57 -17.56
CA ARG A 358 5.58 18.78 -17.92
C ARG A 358 5.47 17.31 -17.53
N TYR A 359 4.53 16.94 -16.65
CA TYR A 359 4.24 15.53 -16.32
C TYR A 359 3.70 14.76 -17.53
N HIS A 360 3.04 15.44 -18.48
CA HIS A 360 2.46 14.80 -19.66
C HIS A 360 3.44 14.59 -20.83
N VAL A 361 4.69 15.05 -20.71
CA VAL A 361 5.71 14.81 -21.75
C VAL A 361 6.00 13.31 -21.77
N SER A 362 5.64 12.67 -22.88
CA SER A 362 5.55 11.20 -22.98
C SER A 362 6.87 10.50 -22.70
N SER A 363 6.78 9.32 -22.10
CA SER A 363 7.90 8.38 -21.88
C SER A 363 8.67 8.02 -23.16
N THR A 364 8.10 8.28 -24.34
CA THR A 364 8.74 8.13 -25.65
C THR A 364 9.73 9.24 -26.00
N THR A 365 9.70 10.38 -25.29
CA THR A 365 10.53 11.56 -25.58
C THR A 365 11.53 11.85 -24.47
N LEU A 366 11.90 10.83 -23.69
CA LEU A 366 13.04 10.92 -22.78
C LEU A 366 14.34 10.87 -23.59
N THR A 367 14.62 11.95 -24.32
CA THR A 367 15.92 12.20 -24.93
C THR A 367 16.95 12.42 -23.83
N TYR A 368 17.83 11.43 -23.70
CA TYR A 368 18.98 11.37 -22.81
C TYR A 368 19.76 12.71 -22.76
#